data_AF-A0A9C7PKN4-F1
#
_entry.id   AF-A0A9C7PKN4-F1
#
_cell.length_a   1.000
_cell.length_b   1.000
_cell.length_c   1.000
_cell.angle_alpha   90.00
_cell.angle_beta   90.00
_cell.angle_gamma   90.00
#
_symmetry.space_group_name_H-M   'P 1'
#
loop_
_entity.id
_entity.type
_entity.pdbx_description
1 polymer ?
#
loop_
_entity_poly.entity_id
_entity_poly.type
_entity_poly.pdbx_seq_one_letter_code
_entity_poly.pdbx_strand_id
1 'polypeptide(L)'
;MNAPTLSAEQASRLQALATQLGAVSAAQFQRWFDLTGLQRHLRVLGVFARLHLRDHKSSYLADLPLVTEYVREALALTTNAHSSVAEFRDWFESDLMPVIREQPWYKAIDSEGWAL
;
A
#
# COMPACT_ATOMS: atom_id res chain seq x y z
N MET A 1 -37.35 0.90 -13.95
CA MET A 1 -36.23 -0.03 -13.66
C MET A 1 -36.46 -0.57 -12.26
N ASN A 2 -36.89 -1.83 -12.13
CA ASN A 2 -37.07 -2.45 -10.81
C ASN A 2 -35.69 -2.90 -10.32
N ALA A 3 -35.29 -2.46 -9.13
CA ALA A 3 -34.09 -2.97 -8.48
C ALA A 3 -34.23 -4.50 -8.29
N PRO A 4 -33.17 -5.28 -8.51
CA PRO A 4 -33.23 -6.73 -8.31
C PRO A 4 -33.60 -7.05 -6.85
N THR A 5 -34.65 -7.83 -6.65
CA THR A 5 -35.08 -8.31 -5.33
C THR A 5 -34.07 -9.33 -4.81
N LEU A 6 -33.47 -9.04 -3.66
CA LEU A 6 -32.53 -9.95 -3.00
C LEU A 6 -33.27 -11.21 -2.51
N SER A 7 -32.66 -12.39 -2.68
CA SER A 7 -33.14 -13.60 -2.02
C SER A 7 -33.00 -13.49 -0.51
N ALA A 8 -33.77 -14.28 0.25
CA ALA A 8 -33.68 -14.30 1.72
C ALA A 8 -32.26 -14.64 2.22
N GLU A 9 -31.53 -15.48 1.48
CA GLU A 9 -30.12 -15.80 1.77
C GLU A 9 -29.20 -14.59 1.53
N GLN A 10 -29.38 -13.87 0.42
CA GLN A 10 -28.59 -12.68 0.11
C GLN A 10 -28.82 -11.56 1.14
N ALA A 11 -30.07 -11.34 1.55
CA ALA A 11 -30.41 -10.37 2.59
C ALA A 11 -29.80 -10.74 3.95
N SER A 12 -29.86 -12.03 4.32
CA SER A 12 -29.25 -12.52 5.57
C SER A 12 -27.72 -12.38 5.57
N ARG A 13 -27.05 -12.68 4.44
CA ARG A 13 -25.60 -12.47 4.27
C ARG A 13 -25.21 -11.00 4.40
N LEU A 14 -25.96 -10.09 3.77
CA LEU A 14 -25.71 -8.65 3.86
C LEU A 14 -25.92 -8.14 5.28
N GLN A 15 -26.94 -8.62 6.00
CA GLN A 15 -27.18 -8.26 7.39
C GLN A 15 -26.08 -8.76 8.32
N ALA A 16 -25.58 -9.98 8.10
CA ALA A 16 -24.46 -10.54 8.87
C ALA A 16 -23.17 -9.72 8.64
N LEU A 17 -22.88 -9.38 7.39
CA LEU A 17 -21.77 -8.49 7.03
C LEU A 17 -21.94 -7.09 7.64
N ALA A 18 -23.13 -6.50 7.56
CA ALA A 18 -23.42 -5.19 8.14
C ALA A 18 -23.25 -5.19 9.66
N THR A 19 -23.63 -6.27 10.33
CA THR A 19 -23.44 -6.44 11.78
C THR A 19 -21.96 -6.55 12.14
N GLN A 20 -21.18 -7.33 11.38
CA GLN A 20 -19.73 -7.46 11.57
C GLN A 20 -18.99 -6.15 11.29
N LEU A 21 -19.40 -5.41 10.26
CA LEU A 21 -18.84 -4.11 9.91
C LEU A 21 -19.26 -3.02 10.91
N GLY A 22 -20.46 -3.11 11.48
CA GLY A 22 -20.95 -2.19 12.51
C GLY A 22 -20.15 -2.25 13.82
N ALA A 23 -19.42 -3.34 14.06
CA ALA A 23 -18.50 -3.47 15.19
C ALA A 23 -17.14 -2.75 14.96
N VAL A 24 -16.89 -2.27 13.74
CA VAL A 24 -15.62 -1.61 13.37
C VAL A 24 -15.87 -0.12 13.24
N SER A 25 -15.18 0.68 14.06
CA SER A 25 -15.23 2.14 13.91
C SER A 25 -14.58 2.57 12.59
N ALA A 26 -15.01 3.71 12.03
CA ALA A 26 -14.39 4.26 10.82
C ALA A 26 -12.87 4.47 10.98
N ALA A 27 -12.42 4.89 12.17
CA ALA A 27 -11.00 5.04 12.47
C ALA A 27 -10.24 3.71 12.45
N GLN A 28 -10.85 2.64 12.97
CA GLN A 28 -10.26 1.29 12.94
C GLN A 28 -10.21 0.74 11.51
N PHE A 29 -11.27 0.95 10.73
CA PHE A 29 -11.28 0.58 9.32
C PHE A 29 -10.18 1.33 8.54
N GLN A 30 -10.08 2.65 8.71
CA GLN A 30 -9.05 3.46 8.05
C GLN A 30 -7.64 2.95 8.40
N ARG A 31 -7.37 2.71 9.69
CA ARG A 31 -6.07 2.15 10.13
C ARG A 31 -5.76 0.80 9.47
N TRP A 32 -6.73 -0.10 9.37
CA TRP A 32 -6.52 -1.38 8.70
C TRP A 32 -6.33 -1.24 7.20
N PHE A 33 -7.06 -0.33 6.58
CA PHE A 33 -6.93 -0.01 5.17
C PHE A 33 -5.52 0.52 4.86
N ASP A 34 -5.04 1.49 5.64
CA ASP A 34 -3.71 2.08 5.47
C ASP A 34 -2.59 1.05 5.67
N LEU A 35 -2.70 0.21 6.71
CA LEU A 35 -1.73 -0.88 6.97
C LEU A 35 -1.75 -1.94 5.86
N THR A 36 -2.91 -2.23 5.28
CA THR A 36 -3.03 -3.15 4.15
C THR A 36 -2.42 -2.54 2.88
N GLY A 37 -2.61 -1.23 2.67
CA GLY A 37 -1.94 -0.46 1.62
C GLY A 37 -0.43 -0.56 1.74
N LEU A 38 0.12 -0.26 2.92
CA LEU A 38 1.55 -0.39 3.21
C LEU A 38 2.08 -1.80 2.89
N GLN A 39 1.40 -2.84 3.39
CA GLN A 39 1.78 -4.23 3.13
C GLN A 39 1.81 -4.56 1.64
N ARG A 40 0.81 -4.10 0.88
CA ARG A 40 0.72 -4.32 -0.56
C ARG A 40 1.85 -3.62 -1.31
N HIS A 41 2.15 -2.37 -0.98
CA HIS A 41 3.22 -1.62 -1.65
C HIS A 41 4.60 -2.23 -1.37
N LEU A 42 4.87 -2.64 -0.13
CA LEU A 42 6.10 -3.37 0.22
C LEU A 42 6.22 -4.70 -0.55
N ARG A 43 5.12 -5.43 -0.70
CA ARG A 43 5.11 -6.66 -1.50
C ARG A 43 5.44 -6.38 -2.96
N VAL A 44 4.88 -5.33 -3.57
CA VAL A 44 5.16 -4.96 -4.96
C VAL A 44 6.62 -4.56 -5.13
N LEU A 45 7.16 -3.75 -4.21
CA LEU A 45 8.57 -3.33 -4.20
C LEU A 45 9.51 -4.54 -4.24
N GLY A 46 9.29 -5.52 -3.36
CA GLY A 46 10.07 -6.77 -3.35
C GLY A 46 9.86 -7.64 -4.60
N VAL A 47 8.64 -7.70 -5.15
CA VAL A 47 8.36 -8.46 -6.38
C VAL A 47 9.08 -7.85 -7.58
N PHE A 48 9.08 -6.53 -7.74
CA PHE A 48 9.75 -5.85 -8.84
C PHE A 48 11.28 -5.96 -8.73
N ALA A 49 11.83 -5.79 -7.52
CA ALA A 49 13.24 -6.06 -7.27
C ALA A 49 13.62 -7.51 -7.63
N ARG A 50 12.81 -8.50 -7.22
CA ARG A 50 13.04 -9.92 -7.55
C ARG A 50 12.95 -10.19 -9.05
N LEU A 51 12.00 -9.58 -9.76
CA LEU A 51 11.85 -9.73 -11.21
C LEU A 51 13.08 -9.22 -11.97
N HIS A 52 13.70 -8.13 -11.49
CA HIS A 52 14.96 -7.64 -12.06
C HIS A 52 16.15 -8.56 -11.69
N LEU A 53 16.38 -8.82 -10.40
CA LEU A 53 17.58 -9.51 -9.92
C LEU A 53 17.65 -10.98 -10.32
N ARG A 54 16.51 -11.68 -10.35
CA ARG A 54 16.45 -13.13 -10.60
C ARG A 54 15.93 -13.48 -11.99
N ASP A 55 14.89 -12.78 -12.44
CA ASP A 55 14.18 -13.12 -13.67
C ASP A 55 14.66 -12.26 -14.88
N HIS A 56 15.65 -11.38 -14.67
CA HIS A 56 16.24 -10.47 -15.66
C HIS A 56 15.23 -9.55 -16.38
N LYS A 57 14.10 -9.26 -15.74
CA LYS A 57 13.05 -8.37 -16.29
C LYS A 57 13.27 -6.93 -15.81
N SER A 58 14.23 -6.24 -16.41
CA SER A 58 14.63 -4.88 -16.00
C SER A 58 13.58 -3.79 -16.27
N SER A 59 12.56 -4.06 -17.09
CA SER A 59 11.48 -3.09 -17.36
C SER A 59 10.77 -2.63 -16.08
N TYR A 60 10.67 -3.50 -15.07
CA TYR A 60 10.03 -3.18 -13.79
C TYR A 60 10.80 -2.18 -12.93
N LEU A 61 12.07 -1.91 -13.23
CA LEU A 61 12.82 -0.86 -12.55
C LEU A 61 12.23 0.54 -12.80
N ALA A 62 11.57 0.75 -13.94
CA ALA A 62 10.92 2.01 -14.27
C ALA A 62 9.71 2.31 -13.37
N ASP A 63 9.10 1.28 -12.78
CA ASP A 63 7.95 1.42 -11.88
C ASP A 63 8.35 1.60 -10.41
N LEU A 64 9.59 1.27 -10.04
CA LEU A 64 10.07 1.34 -8.66
C LEU A 64 10.02 2.75 -8.05
N PRO A 65 10.26 3.86 -8.77
CA PRO A 65 10.11 5.19 -8.20
C PRO A 65 8.70 5.45 -7.66
N LEU A 66 7.66 5.06 -8.41
CA LEU A 66 6.27 5.27 -8.03
C LEU A 66 5.87 4.37 -6.87
N VAL A 67 6.26 3.10 -6.93
CA VAL A 67 6.01 2.16 -5.83
C VAL A 67 6.69 2.62 -4.54
N THR A 68 7.89 3.21 -4.64
CA THR A 68 8.59 3.78 -3.49
C THR A 68 7.81 4.93 -2.89
N GLU A 69 7.27 5.84 -3.69
CA GLU A 69 6.47 6.95 -3.17
C GLU A 69 5.17 6.48 -2.51
N TYR A 70 4.49 5.47 -3.06
CA TYR A 70 3.34 4.86 -2.39
C TYR A 70 3.69 4.24 -1.02
N VAL A 71 4.88 3.66 -0.86
CA VAL A 71 5.35 3.18 0.45
C VAL A 71 5.51 4.36 1.40
N ARG A 72 6.14 5.45 0.95
CA ARG A 72 6.39 6.64 1.78
C ARG A 72 5.09 7.33 2.21
N GLU A 73 4.12 7.47 1.31
CA GLU A 73 2.78 7.98 1.61
C GLU A 73 2.08 7.09 2.64
N ALA A 74 2.07 5.78 2.44
CA ALA A 74 1.45 4.84 3.39
C ALA A 74 2.14 4.86 4.77
N LEU A 75 3.47 5.03 4.83
CA LEU A 75 4.21 5.18 6.09
C LEU A 75 3.88 6.50 6.81
N ALA A 76 3.67 7.58 6.06
CA ALA A 76 3.23 8.86 6.63
C ALA A 76 1.84 8.73 7.27
N LEU A 77 0.91 8.04 6.62
CA LEU A 77 -0.45 7.78 7.14
C LEU A 77 -0.46 6.85 8.37
N THR A 78 0.47 5.89 8.42
CA THR A 78 0.48 4.82 9.44
C THR A 78 1.44 5.06 10.61
N THR A 79 2.12 6.21 10.68
CA THR A 79 3.11 6.51 11.73
C THR A 79 2.55 6.33 13.15
N ASN A 80 1.29 6.73 13.38
CA ASN A 80 0.66 6.62 14.70
C ASN A 80 0.00 5.26 14.96
N ALA A 81 0.15 4.30 14.04
CA ALA A 81 -0.52 3.00 14.14
C ALA A 81 0.20 2.04 15.09
N HIS A 82 1.53 1.99 15.08
CA HIS A 82 2.34 1.12 15.94
C HIS A 82 3.79 1.61 15.98
N SER A 83 4.49 1.47 17.11
CA SER A 83 5.90 1.93 17.25
C SER A 83 6.83 1.30 16.21
N SER A 84 6.65 0.00 15.94
CA SER A 84 7.44 -0.71 14.92
C SER A 84 7.27 -0.16 13.51
N VAL A 85 6.13 0.44 13.18
CA VAL A 85 5.91 1.08 11.87
C VAL A 85 6.66 2.40 11.79
N ALA A 86 6.70 3.16 12.88
CA ALA A 86 7.51 4.37 12.97
C ALA A 86 9.00 4.06 12.88
N GLU A 87 9.50 3.05 13.59
CA GLU A 87 10.90 2.60 13.50
C GLU A 87 11.26 2.16 12.07
N PHE A 88 10.37 1.42 11.41
CA PHE A 88 10.58 1.01 10.03
C PHE A 88 10.57 2.20 9.07
N ARG A 89 9.66 3.16 9.24
CA ARG A 89 9.65 4.40 8.45
C ARG A 89 10.96 5.16 8.58
N ASP A 90 11.44 5.32 9.82
CA ASP A 90 12.65 6.08 10.09
C ASP A 90 13.83 5.42 9.36
N TRP A 91 14.00 4.10 9.50
CA TRP A 91 14.99 3.33 8.72
C TRP A 91 14.78 3.45 7.20
N PHE A 92 13.54 3.38 6.73
CA PHE A 92 13.24 3.48 5.30
C PHE A 92 13.73 4.80 4.71
N GLU A 93 13.52 5.92 5.43
CA GLU A 93 13.96 7.25 4.99
C GLU A 93 15.46 7.49 5.22
N SER A 94 16.04 7.00 6.34
CA SER A 94 17.45 7.26 6.68
C SER A 94 18.44 6.35 5.99
N ASP A 95 18.08 5.09 5.75
CA ASP A 95 19.01 4.06 5.27
C ASP A 95 18.69 3.61 3.85
N LEU A 96 17.41 3.37 3.53
CA LEU A 96 17.04 2.79 2.24
C LEU A 96 16.87 3.86 1.14
N MET A 97 16.20 4.97 1.43
CA MET A 97 15.97 6.02 0.43
C MET A 97 17.25 6.63 -0.15
N PRO A 98 18.33 6.88 0.62
CA PRO A 98 19.59 7.34 0.04
C PRO A 98 20.14 6.36 -1.00
N VAL A 99 20.11 5.06 -0.70
CA VAL A 99 20.57 4.01 -1.63
C VAL A 99 19.71 3.95 -2.89
N ILE A 100 18.38 4.10 -2.76
CA ILE A 100 17.44 4.15 -3.89
C ILE A 100 17.74 5.35 -4.79
N ARG A 101 17.99 6.54 -4.21
CA ARG A 101 18.22 7.78 -4.96
C ARG A 101 19.49 7.75 -5.81
N GLU A 102 20.47 6.93 -5.43
CA GLU A 102 21.72 6.73 -6.18
C GLU A 102 21.57 5.76 -7.36
N GLN A 103 20.44 5.07 -7.47
CA GLN A 103 20.26 4.07 -8.52
C GLN A 103 20.05 4.71 -9.90
N PRO A 104 20.61 4.12 -10.97
CA PRO A 104 20.51 4.68 -12.33
C PRO A 104 19.07 4.67 -12.89
N TRP A 105 18.18 3.86 -12.32
CA TRP A 105 16.77 3.79 -12.71
C TRP A 105 15.87 4.76 -11.92
N TYR A 106 16.37 5.37 -10.84
CA TYR A 106 15.57 6.24 -10.00
C TYR A 106 15.31 7.59 -10.66
N LYS A 107 14.09 8.10 -10.48
CA LYS A 107 13.68 9.45 -10.88
C LYS A 107 12.79 10.01 -9.78
N ALA A 108 13.02 11.27 -9.39
CA ALA A 108 12.16 11.94 -8.43
C ALA A 108 10.78 12.15 -9.05
N ILE A 109 9.75 11.63 -8.40
CA ILE A 109 8.35 11.75 -8.81
C ILE A 109 7.46 11.94 -7.58
N ASP A 110 6.26 12.49 -7.77
CA ASP A 110 5.19 12.51 -6.76
C ASP A 110 4.37 11.20 -6.79
N SER A 111 3.40 11.07 -5.87
CA SER A 111 2.53 9.89 -5.78
C SER A 111 1.52 9.76 -6.93
N GLU A 112 1.33 10.81 -7.73
CA GLU A 112 0.56 10.76 -8.97
C GLU A 112 1.42 10.30 -10.17
N GLY A 113 2.73 10.17 -9.98
CA GLY A 113 3.68 9.74 -11.00
C GLY A 113 4.18 10.87 -11.90
N TRP A 114 3.95 12.12 -11.53
CA TRP A 114 4.54 13.28 -12.21
C TRP A 114 5.96 13.52 -11.72
N ALA A 115 6.86 13.89 -12.64
CA ALA A 115 8.23 14.24 -12.29
C ALA A 115 8.25 15.49 -11.41
N LEU A 116 9.05 15.43 -10.34
CA LEU A 116 9.35 16.56 -9.45
C LEU A 116 10.49 17.42 -9.99
#